data_AF-A0A7J6D3Y2-F1
#
_entry.id   AF-A0A7J6D3Y2-F1
#
_cell.length_a   1.000
_cell.length_b   1.000
_cell.length_c   1.000
_cell.angle_alpha   90.00
_cell.angle_beta   90.00
_cell.angle_gamma   90.00
#
_symmetry.space_group_name_H-M   'P 1'
#
loop_
_entity.id
_entity.type
_entity.pdbx_description
1 polymer ?
#
loop_
_entity_poly.entity_id
_entity_poly.type
_entity_poly.pdbx_seq_one_letter_code
_entity_poly.pdbx_strand_id
1 'polypeptide(L)'
;MSASKLQEKSEVRIGHSPNKKEEEFVVKRGENVFQSLQKLNIPCSQDALPHIALLGSGGGQRAMVGLLGSLVQLEKVGLLDCILYLSGVSGSTWCMASLYKEPDWSTKLETVKDKIIERLSGPGVSWGDAFVKLKKYYNERDFFSLTDLWAVMVVTSYVKEIDEHTLTDQWDHLSKDPFPIYTVIDKQYKQEEKRGDPWFEITPYEAGYSLTGAFVDTSSFGSQFHNGSKKKQQPEMDMLYLQALCGSALADGKEIKKFLLEKIKEFFKHLLPTIQTEMFEEMRKDPKGPPVEKCFQVLMDLMDMNLSVLNVKDPSAFDQSIRKTLKKLGGGKHQLIFPIEKLNLADKQAAKLYMKQHTEDVCNHLSHWFSFWPFNVWMSICRCMAHWIWGRNYNFLQNMNDKAALSTINKSETRDYEDAGLLLNSPFFSVLRKERNIDLIISLDFSKSDPFT
;
A
#
# COMPACT_ATOMS: atom_id res chain seq x y z
N MET A 1 37.18 29.64 -17.78
CA MET A 1 36.35 28.55 -18.32
C MET A 1 35.27 28.24 -17.30
N SER A 2 34.03 28.68 -17.56
CA SER A 2 32.88 28.33 -16.73
C SER A 2 32.50 26.89 -17.07
N ALA A 3 32.73 25.96 -16.14
CA ALA A 3 32.21 24.61 -16.24
C ALA A 3 30.67 24.70 -16.28
N SER A 4 30.09 24.50 -17.46
CA SER A 4 28.65 24.30 -17.61
C SER A 4 28.29 23.07 -16.76
N LYS A 5 27.65 23.28 -15.61
CA LYS A 5 26.94 22.21 -14.93
C LYS A 5 25.96 21.64 -15.96
N LEU A 6 26.22 20.42 -16.43
CA LEU A 6 25.22 19.61 -17.13
C LEU A 6 24.00 19.61 -16.21
N GLN A 7 22.97 20.34 -16.61
CA GLN A 7 21.71 20.37 -15.89
C GLN A 7 21.14 18.96 -16.08
N GLU A 8 21.25 18.11 -15.04
CA GLU A 8 20.64 16.79 -15.05
C GLU A 8 19.18 16.97 -15.49
N LYS A 9 18.80 16.29 -16.58
CA LYS A 9 17.44 16.36 -17.11
C LYS A 9 16.50 15.85 -16.01
N SER A 10 15.47 16.64 -15.66
CA SER A 10 14.45 16.20 -14.72
C SER A 10 13.78 14.93 -15.23
N GLU A 11 13.75 13.90 -14.39
CA GLU A 11 12.98 12.67 -14.58
C GLU A 11 11.54 12.83 -14.07
N VAL A 12 11.27 13.90 -13.31
CA VAL A 12 9.92 14.27 -12.90
C VAL A 12 9.26 15.07 -14.01
N ARG A 13 8.06 14.62 -14.41
CA ARG A 13 7.20 15.28 -15.38
C ARG A 13 6.28 16.27 -14.65
N ILE A 14 6.32 17.53 -15.07
CA ILE A 14 5.40 18.58 -14.60
C ILE A 14 4.50 19.00 -15.75
N GLY A 15 3.20 18.71 -15.64
CA GLY A 15 2.17 19.09 -16.60
C GLY A 15 0.89 18.27 -16.43
N HIS A 16 -0.26 18.88 -16.76
CA HIS A 16 -1.57 18.23 -16.59
C HIS A 16 -1.95 17.29 -17.74
N SER A 17 -1.27 17.36 -18.89
CA SER A 17 -1.50 16.41 -20.00
C SER A 17 -1.24 14.97 -19.54
N PRO A 18 -1.92 13.97 -20.13
CA PRO A 18 -1.61 12.57 -19.91
C PRO A 18 -0.20 12.25 -20.42
N ASN A 19 0.33 11.11 -20.00
CA ASN A 19 1.56 10.58 -20.59
C ASN A 19 1.37 10.35 -22.09
N LYS A 20 2.38 10.60 -22.92
CA LYS A 20 2.29 10.33 -24.37
C LYS A 20 1.89 8.90 -24.68
N LYS A 21 2.36 7.93 -23.89
CA LYS A 21 1.98 6.51 -24.05
C LYS A 21 0.51 6.27 -23.70
N GLU A 22 -0.05 7.03 -22.75
CA GLU A 22 -1.49 7.00 -22.46
C GLU A 22 -2.29 7.61 -23.62
N GLU A 23 -1.84 8.73 -24.19
CA GLU A 23 -2.47 9.35 -25.37
C GLU A 23 -2.48 8.39 -26.58
N GLU A 24 -1.35 7.75 -26.87
CA GLU A 24 -1.23 6.72 -27.93
C GLU A 24 -2.15 5.53 -27.68
N PHE A 25 -2.23 5.05 -26.44
CA PHE A 25 -3.14 3.98 -26.04
C PHE A 25 -4.61 4.37 -26.26
N VAL A 26 -5.00 5.59 -25.87
CA VAL A 26 -6.38 6.08 -26.01
C VAL A 26 -6.81 6.10 -27.47
N VAL A 27 -5.95 6.60 -28.37
CA VAL A 27 -6.23 6.60 -29.81
C VAL A 27 -6.44 5.16 -30.32
N LYS A 28 -5.54 4.25 -29.97
CA LYS A 28 -5.62 2.85 -30.41
C LYS A 28 -6.84 2.12 -29.85
N ARG A 29 -7.13 2.27 -28.56
CA ARG A 29 -8.30 1.65 -27.91
C ARG A 29 -9.61 2.25 -28.43
N GLY A 30 -9.59 3.53 -28.82
CA GLY A 30 -10.71 4.20 -29.48
C GLY A 30 -11.22 3.45 -30.72
N GLU A 31 -10.35 2.83 -31.50
CA GLU A 31 -10.75 2.00 -32.64
C GLU A 31 -11.56 0.76 -32.20
N ASN A 32 -11.17 0.11 -31.10
CA ASN A 32 -11.90 -1.03 -30.54
C ASN A 32 -13.26 -0.58 -29.98
N VAL A 33 -13.29 0.55 -29.27
CA VAL A 33 -14.53 1.15 -28.75
C VAL A 33 -15.49 1.46 -29.89
N PHE A 34 -15.01 2.08 -30.97
CA PHE A 34 -15.82 2.36 -32.16
C PHE A 34 -16.45 1.09 -32.75
N GLN A 35 -15.64 0.04 -32.95
CA GLN A 35 -16.12 -1.24 -33.47
C GLN A 35 -17.16 -1.88 -32.54
N SER A 36 -16.98 -1.77 -31.22
CA SER A 36 -17.91 -2.30 -30.24
C SER A 36 -19.26 -1.56 -30.28
N LEU A 37 -19.24 -0.22 -30.28
CA LEU A 37 -20.44 0.61 -30.39
C LEU A 37 -21.21 0.33 -31.70
N GLN A 38 -20.51 0.13 -32.81
CA GLN A 38 -21.13 -0.27 -34.08
C GLN A 38 -21.86 -1.62 -33.99
N LYS A 39 -21.23 -2.63 -33.38
CA LYS A 39 -21.86 -3.96 -33.17
C LYS A 39 -23.11 -3.87 -32.29
N LEU A 40 -23.14 -2.93 -31.35
CA LEU A 40 -24.29 -2.65 -30.49
C LEU A 40 -25.35 -1.76 -31.16
N ASN A 41 -25.16 -1.34 -32.42
CA ASN A 41 -26.02 -0.39 -33.13
C ASN A 41 -26.18 0.96 -32.41
N ILE A 42 -25.14 1.40 -31.67
CA ILE A 42 -25.11 2.71 -31.02
C ILE A 42 -24.49 3.71 -32.02
N PRO A 43 -25.23 4.75 -32.46
CA PRO A 43 -24.72 5.72 -33.42
C PRO A 43 -23.53 6.50 -32.83
N CYS A 44 -22.38 6.45 -33.49
CA CYS A 44 -21.23 7.29 -33.18
C CYS A 44 -20.42 7.59 -34.45
N SER A 45 -19.71 8.72 -34.47
CA SER A 45 -18.68 9.01 -35.46
C SER A 45 -17.30 8.79 -34.85
N GLN A 46 -16.30 8.55 -35.70
CA GLN A 46 -14.92 8.36 -35.24
C GLN A 46 -14.36 9.60 -34.53
N ASP A 47 -14.83 10.79 -34.91
CA ASP A 47 -14.43 12.08 -34.32
C ASP A 47 -15.16 12.41 -33.00
N ALA A 48 -16.17 11.63 -32.61
CA ALA A 48 -16.99 11.85 -31.42
C ALA A 48 -17.18 10.55 -30.62
N LEU A 49 -16.07 9.81 -30.43
CA LEU A 49 -16.05 8.61 -29.63
C LEU A 49 -16.19 8.92 -28.13
N PRO A 50 -17.18 8.34 -27.43
CA PRO A 50 -17.33 8.58 -26.01
C PRO A 50 -16.20 7.92 -25.21
N HIS A 51 -15.53 8.70 -24.37
CA HIS A 51 -14.61 8.17 -23.39
C HIS A 51 -15.38 7.70 -22.16
N ILE A 52 -15.50 6.38 -22.00
CA ILE A 52 -16.23 5.76 -20.89
C ILE A 52 -15.24 5.24 -19.84
N ALA A 53 -15.42 5.70 -18.60
CA ALA A 53 -14.67 5.21 -17.45
C ALA A 53 -15.55 4.33 -16.55
N LEU A 54 -15.04 3.15 -16.18
CA LEU A 54 -15.63 2.27 -15.20
C LEU A 54 -14.86 2.37 -13.88
N LEU A 55 -15.57 2.63 -12.78
CA LEU A 55 -14.99 2.77 -11.45
C LEU A 55 -15.46 1.63 -10.54
N GLY A 56 -14.52 1.01 -9.83
CA GLY A 56 -14.80 0.04 -8.78
C GLY A 56 -14.55 0.65 -7.39
N SER A 57 -15.59 0.68 -6.56
CA SER A 57 -15.50 1.15 -5.18
C SER A 57 -14.71 0.19 -4.28
N GLY A 58 -14.42 0.62 -3.05
CA GLY A 58 -13.82 -0.26 -2.05
C GLY A 58 -14.83 -1.18 -1.36
N GLY A 59 -14.30 -2.18 -0.64
CA GLY A 59 -15.12 -3.19 0.04
C GLY A 59 -14.42 -4.53 0.29
N GLY A 60 -13.08 -4.56 0.29
CA GLY A 60 -12.29 -5.78 0.45
C GLY A 60 -12.68 -6.87 -0.56
N GLN A 61 -12.73 -8.13 -0.12
CA GLN A 61 -13.02 -9.26 -1.01
C GLN A 61 -14.41 -9.19 -1.66
N ARG A 62 -15.39 -8.52 -1.02
CA ARG A 62 -16.71 -8.28 -1.62
C ARG A 62 -16.60 -7.41 -2.88
N ALA A 63 -15.84 -6.31 -2.81
CA ALA A 63 -15.60 -5.46 -3.98
C ALA A 63 -14.80 -6.18 -5.06
N MET A 64 -13.85 -7.03 -4.67
CA MET A 64 -13.10 -7.87 -5.60
C MET A 64 -14.02 -8.78 -6.43
N VAL A 65 -14.87 -9.57 -5.76
CA VAL A 65 -15.80 -10.50 -6.44
C VAL A 65 -16.92 -9.74 -7.15
N GLY A 66 -17.43 -8.65 -6.56
CA GLY A 66 -18.46 -7.81 -7.14
C GLY A 66 -18.03 -7.15 -8.44
N LEU A 67 -16.80 -6.61 -8.49
CA LEU A 67 -16.24 -6.06 -9.73
C LEU A 67 -16.07 -7.15 -10.80
N LEU A 68 -15.53 -8.32 -10.43
CA LEU A 68 -15.38 -9.44 -11.35
C LEU A 68 -16.72 -9.85 -11.98
N GLY A 69 -17.76 -10.01 -11.18
CA GLY A 69 -19.11 -10.34 -11.67
C GLY A 69 -19.70 -9.24 -12.56
N SER A 70 -19.45 -7.97 -12.23
CA SER A 70 -19.91 -6.83 -13.03
C SER A 70 -19.23 -6.79 -14.40
N LEU A 71 -17.93 -7.05 -14.47
CA LEU A 71 -17.17 -7.13 -15.72
C LEU A 71 -17.67 -8.30 -16.58
N VAL A 72 -17.95 -9.46 -15.99
CA VAL A 72 -18.55 -10.61 -16.69
C VAL A 72 -19.90 -10.24 -17.29
N GLN A 73 -20.74 -9.50 -16.55
CA GLN A 73 -22.03 -9.07 -17.09
C GLN A 73 -21.86 -8.04 -18.21
N LEU A 74 -20.91 -7.11 -18.11
CA LEU A 74 -20.59 -6.14 -19.17
C LEU A 74 -20.10 -6.83 -20.44
N GLU A 75 -19.29 -7.88 -20.32
CA GLU A 75 -18.82 -8.69 -21.46
C GLU A 75 -19.98 -9.40 -22.16
N LYS A 76 -20.87 -10.05 -21.39
CA LYS A 76 -22.06 -10.74 -21.94
C LYS A 76 -23.01 -9.86 -22.73
N VAL A 77 -23.11 -8.57 -22.37
CA VAL A 77 -23.94 -7.59 -23.08
C VAL A 77 -23.15 -6.79 -24.12
N GLY A 78 -21.87 -7.12 -24.34
CA GLY A 78 -21.00 -6.49 -25.33
C GLY A 78 -20.49 -5.09 -24.95
N LEU A 79 -20.71 -4.62 -23.72
CA LEU A 79 -20.34 -3.28 -23.27
C LEU A 79 -18.92 -3.18 -22.72
N LEU A 80 -18.27 -4.30 -22.34
CA LEU A 80 -16.91 -4.27 -21.80
C LEU A 80 -15.91 -3.63 -22.78
N ASP A 81 -16.04 -3.91 -24.07
CA ASP A 81 -15.17 -3.35 -25.10
C ASP A 81 -15.38 -1.85 -25.35
N CYS A 82 -16.47 -1.28 -24.83
CA CYS A 82 -16.71 0.16 -24.88
C CYS A 82 -15.98 0.92 -23.75
N ILE A 83 -15.44 0.21 -22.75
CA ILE A 83 -14.76 0.83 -21.60
C ILE A 83 -13.32 1.20 -21.99
N LEU A 84 -12.99 2.49 -21.82
CA LEU A 84 -11.67 3.03 -22.07
C LEU A 84 -10.77 2.93 -20.84
N TYR A 85 -11.30 3.30 -19.67
CA TYR A 85 -10.57 3.31 -18.40
C TYR A 85 -11.24 2.42 -17.36
N LEU A 86 -10.44 1.66 -16.60
CA LEU A 86 -10.87 0.93 -15.41
C LEU A 86 -10.08 1.45 -14.21
N SER A 87 -10.76 2.15 -13.29
CA SER A 87 -10.13 2.64 -12.07
C SER A 87 -10.71 1.97 -10.82
N GLY A 88 -9.86 1.71 -9.83
CA GLY A 88 -10.28 1.07 -8.59
C GLY A 88 -9.66 1.71 -7.35
N VAL A 89 -10.41 1.63 -6.25
CA VAL A 89 -9.89 1.80 -4.87
C VAL A 89 -10.03 0.47 -4.12
N SER A 90 -9.22 0.26 -3.08
CA SER A 90 -9.37 -0.85 -2.15
C SER A 90 -9.57 -2.21 -2.81
N GLY A 91 -10.53 -3.01 -2.34
CA GLY A 91 -10.80 -4.36 -2.85
C GLY A 91 -11.02 -4.50 -4.36
N SER A 92 -11.50 -3.46 -5.06
CA SER A 92 -11.58 -3.49 -6.53
C SER A 92 -10.21 -3.57 -7.19
N THR A 93 -9.17 -2.98 -6.58
CA THR A 93 -7.80 -3.11 -7.08
C THR A 93 -7.26 -4.53 -6.97
N TRP A 94 -7.79 -5.35 -6.06
CA TRP A 94 -7.43 -6.77 -5.96
C TRP A 94 -7.98 -7.58 -7.15
N CYS A 95 -9.18 -7.22 -7.63
CA CYS A 95 -9.76 -7.78 -8.84
C CYS A 95 -8.97 -7.34 -10.07
N MET A 96 -8.70 -6.03 -10.20
CA MET A 96 -7.87 -5.50 -11.29
C MET A 96 -6.53 -6.22 -11.37
N ALA A 97 -5.78 -6.27 -10.26
CA ALA A 97 -4.50 -6.98 -10.21
C ALA A 97 -4.60 -8.46 -10.59
N SER A 98 -5.72 -9.13 -10.32
CA SER A 98 -5.93 -10.52 -10.75
C SER A 98 -6.24 -10.65 -12.24
N LEU A 99 -6.90 -9.65 -12.84
CA LEU A 99 -7.26 -9.62 -14.25
C LEU A 99 -6.06 -9.30 -15.12
N TYR A 100 -5.33 -8.22 -14.80
CA TYR A 100 -4.21 -7.72 -15.62
C TYR A 100 -2.96 -8.62 -15.59
N LYS A 101 -2.95 -9.68 -14.76
CA LYS A 101 -2.00 -10.79 -14.90
C LYS A 101 -2.06 -11.49 -16.24
N GLU A 102 -3.24 -11.53 -16.82
CA GLU A 102 -3.52 -12.22 -18.06
C GLU A 102 -3.57 -11.18 -19.18
N PRO A 103 -2.63 -11.19 -20.14
CA PRO A 103 -2.69 -10.29 -21.28
C PRO A 103 -3.99 -10.50 -22.06
N ASP A 104 -4.63 -9.40 -22.48
CA ASP A 104 -5.91 -9.37 -23.18
C ASP A 104 -7.02 -10.12 -22.42
N TRP A 105 -7.05 -10.01 -21.08
CA TRP A 105 -8.01 -10.72 -20.23
C TRP A 105 -9.46 -10.47 -20.64
N SER A 106 -9.78 -9.27 -21.13
CA SER A 106 -11.14 -8.88 -21.54
C SER A 106 -11.68 -9.75 -22.68
N THR A 107 -10.80 -10.31 -23.52
CA THR A 107 -11.19 -11.18 -24.65
C THR A 107 -11.40 -12.65 -24.25
N LYS A 108 -11.00 -13.02 -23.03
CA LYS A 108 -11.05 -14.39 -22.48
C LYS A 108 -11.56 -14.39 -21.04
N LEU A 109 -12.46 -13.44 -20.73
CA LEU A 109 -12.85 -13.11 -19.37
C LEU A 109 -13.46 -14.31 -18.64
N GLU A 110 -14.25 -15.15 -19.31
CA GLU A 110 -14.83 -16.34 -18.67
C GLU A 110 -13.75 -17.31 -18.15
N THR A 111 -12.69 -17.58 -18.93
CA THR A 111 -11.55 -18.41 -18.49
C THR A 111 -10.76 -17.74 -17.36
N VAL A 112 -10.52 -16.43 -17.45
CA VAL A 112 -9.80 -15.68 -16.41
C VAL A 112 -10.60 -15.67 -15.11
N LYS A 113 -11.91 -15.45 -15.19
CA LYS A 113 -12.84 -15.51 -14.06
C LYS A 113 -12.81 -16.89 -13.40
N ASP A 114 -12.85 -17.97 -14.18
CA ASP A 114 -12.79 -19.33 -13.63
C ASP A 114 -11.48 -19.59 -12.86
N LYS A 115 -10.32 -19.19 -13.41
CA LYS A 115 -9.02 -19.26 -12.73
C LYS A 115 -9.01 -18.47 -11.41
N ILE A 116 -9.55 -17.25 -11.42
CA ILE A 116 -9.65 -16.41 -10.22
C ILE A 116 -10.53 -17.08 -9.16
N ILE A 117 -11.69 -17.60 -9.55
CA ILE A 117 -12.62 -18.27 -8.62
C ILE A 117 -12.03 -19.57 -8.07
N GLU A 118 -11.34 -20.36 -8.90
CA GLU A 118 -10.62 -21.55 -8.47
C GLU A 118 -9.57 -21.21 -7.41
N ARG A 119 -8.72 -20.21 -7.67
CA ARG A 119 -7.72 -19.71 -6.72
C ARG A 119 -8.37 -19.24 -5.42
N LEU A 120 -9.42 -18.41 -5.51
CA LEU A 120 -10.13 -17.89 -4.34
C LEU A 120 -10.84 -18.99 -3.55
N SER A 121 -11.20 -20.10 -4.17
CA SER A 121 -11.82 -21.27 -3.52
C SER A 121 -10.78 -22.25 -2.95
N GLY A 122 -9.56 -22.21 -3.46
CA GLY A 122 -8.45 -23.08 -3.08
C GLY A 122 -7.81 -22.77 -1.72
N PRO A 123 -6.68 -23.42 -1.38
CA PRO A 123 -5.94 -23.14 -0.16
C PRO A 123 -5.38 -21.71 -0.16
N GLY A 124 -5.23 -21.13 1.03
CA GLY A 124 -4.55 -19.85 1.19
C GLY A 124 -3.03 -19.99 1.11
N VAL A 125 -2.35 -18.84 1.01
CA VAL A 125 -0.88 -18.77 1.10
C VAL A 125 -0.44 -19.27 2.48
N SER A 126 0.61 -20.10 2.52
CA SER A 126 1.13 -20.62 3.78
C SER A 126 1.81 -19.52 4.61
N TRP A 127 1.80 -19.66 5.94
CA TRP A 127 2.52 -18.72 6.81
C TRP A 127 4.04 -18.72 6.54
N GLY A 128 4.59 -19.85 6.07
CA GLY A 128 5.99 -19.94 5.66
C GLY A 128 6.30 -19.07 4.45
N ASP A 129 5.49 -19.17 3.39
CA ASP A 129 5.65 -18.36 2.17
C ASP A 129 5.43 -16.87 2.47
N ALA A 130 4.43 -16.54 3.30
CA ALA A 130 4.20 -15.19 3.78
C ALA A 130 5.41 -14.62 4.56
N PHE A 131 6.05 -15.45 5.39
CA PHE A 131 7.25 -15.07 6.14
C PHE A 131 8.48 -14.87 5.23
N VAL A 132 8.66 -15.73 4.23
CA VAL A 132 9.71 -15.55 3.20
C VAL A 132 9.48 -14.24 2.45
N LYS A 133 8.24 -13.95 2.06
CA LYS A 133 7.91 -12.68 1.39
C LYS A 133 8.14 -11.47 2.29
N LEU A 134 7.79 -11.55 3.58
CA LEU A 134 8.05 -10.49 4.56
C LEU A 134 9.55 -10.21 4.71
N LYS A 135 10.37 -11.27 4.77
CA LYS A 135 11.83 -11.19 4.81
C LYS A 135 12.38 -10.47 3.57
N LYS A 136 11.82 -10.76 2.39
CA LYS A 136 12.19 -10.10 1.14
C LYS A 136 11.91 -8.61 1.20
N TYR A 137 10.68 -8.20 1.56
CA TYR A 137 10.33 -6.79 1.72
C TYR A 137 11.24 -6.06 2.72
N TYR A 138 11.55 -6.69 3.85
CA TYR A 138 12.41 -6.09 4.87
C TYR A 138 13.85 -5.86 4.40
N ASN A 139 14.38 -6.72 3.51
CA ASN A 139 15.80 -6.66 3.10
C ASN A 139 16.03 -5.91 1.79
N GLU A 140 15.07 -5.89 0.87
CA GLU A 140 15.26 -5.34 -0.48
C GLU A 140 14.86 -3.87 -0.63
N ARG A 141 14.16 -3.30 0.37
CA ARG A 141 13.67 -1.92 0.34
C ARG A 141 14.30 -1.09 1.45
N ASP A 142 14.51 0.18 1.18
CA ASP A 142 15.04 1.13 2.17
C ASP A 142 14.05 1.39 3.32
N PHE A 143 12.74 1.27 3.06
CA PHE A 143 11.68 1.51 4.04
C PHE A 143 10.83 0.27 4.25
N PHE A 144 10.54 0.00 5.53
CA PHE A 144 9.54 -0.96 5.96
C PHE A 144 8.36 -0.21 6.61
N SER A 145 7.13 -0.64 6.32
CA SER A 145 5.89 -0.02 6.78
C SER A 145 4.83 -1.06 7.13
N LEU A 146 3.67 -0.62 7.62
CA LEU A 146 2.53 -1.52 7.84
C LEU A 146 1.96 -2.08 6.53
N THR A 147 2.21 -1.45 5.38
CA THR A 147 1.79 -1.98 4.07
C THR A 147 2.48 -3.30 3.74
N ASP A 148 3.77 -3.43 4.05
CA ASP A 148 4.56 -4.64 3.83
C ASP A 148 4.02 -5.83 4.63
N LEU A 149 3.61 -5.55 5.87
CA LEU A 149 3.00 -6.54 6.75
C LEU A 149 1.56 -6.87 6.32
N TRP A 150 0.79 -5.86 5.95
CA TRP A 150 -0.59 -6.00 5.47
C TRP A 150 -0.67 -6.85 4.21
N ALA A 151 0.28 -6.66 3.29
CA ALA A 151 0.45 -7.48 2.09
C ALA A 151 0.50 -8.97 2.43
N VAL A 152 1.46 -9.38 3.25
CA VAL A 152 1.74 -10.80 3.50
C VAL A 152 0.75 -11.46 4.47
N MET A 153 0.08 -10.70 5.32
CA MET A 153 -0.84 -11.24 6.33
C MET A 153 -2.31 -11.16 5.93
N VAL A 154 -2.70 -10.05 5.30
CA VAL A 154 -4.12 -9.74 5.09
C VAL A 154 -4.48 -9.90 3.63
N VAL A 155 -3.75 -9.26 2.72
CA VAL A 155 -4.05 -9.37 1.28
C VAL A 155 -3.94 -10.83 0.83
N THR A 156 -2.83 -11.51 1.11
CA THR A 156 -2.65 -12.94 0.80
C THR A 156 -3.76 -13.84 1.35
N SER A 157 -4.36 -13.51 2.49
CA SER A 157 -5.46 -14.29 3.08
C SER A 157 -6.76 -14.16 2.29
N TYR A 158 -6.99 -13.02 1.64
CA TYR A 158 -8.19 -12.76 0.83
C TYR A 158 -7.98 -13.10 -0.64
N VAL A 159 -6.84 -12.72 -1.23
CA VAL A 159 -6.57 -12.96 -2.66
C VAL A 159 -5.98 -14.35 -2.93
N LYS A 160 -5.46 -15.00 -1.88
CA LYS A 160 -4.87 -16.35 -1.90
C LYS A 160 -3.68 -16.49 -2.86
N GLU A 161 -2.84 -15.47 -2.91
CA GLU A 161 -1.69 -15.44 -3.81
C GLU A 161 -0.59 -14.49 -3.32
N ILE A 162 0.65 -14.77 -3.72
CA ILE A 162 1.77 -13.83 -3.68
C ILE A 162 2.09 -13.48 -5.14
N ASP A 163 1.75 -12.26 -5.57
CA ASP A 163 2.11 -11.76 -6.89
C ASP A 163 3.36 -10.88 -6.81
N GLU A 164 4.47 -11.38 -7.32
CA GLU A 164 5.76 -10.66 -7.32
C GLU A 164 6.04 -9.89 -8.62
N HIS A 165 5.15 -9.97 -9.62
CA HIS A 165 5.28 -9.15 -10.82
C HIS A 165 5.05 -7.68 -10.51
N THR A 166 5.61 -6.79 -11.31
CA THR A 166 5.37 -5.36 -11.19
C THR A 166 4.22 -4.91 -12.10
N LEU A 167 3.72 -3.70 -11.89
CA LEU A 167 2.67 -3.15 -12.74
C LEU A 167 3.18 -2.92 -14.17
N THR A 168 4.45 -2.53 -14.31
CA THR A 168 5.06 -2.35 -15.62
C THR A 168 5.35 -3.68 -16.34
N ASP A 169 5.67 -4.76 -15.62
CA ASP A 169 5.87 -6.11 -16.21
C ASP A 169 4.58 -6.68 -16.79
N GLN A 170 3.44 -6.46 -16.12
CA GLN A 170 2.14 -7.02 -16.52
C GLN A 170 1.50 -6.26 -17.67
N TRP A 171 1.90 -5.00 -17.91
CA TRP A 171 1.26 -4.16 -18.92
C TRP A 171 1.85 -4.34 -20.31
N ASP A 172 1.04 -4.88 -21.22
CA ASP A 172 1.34 -4.84 -22.64
C ASP A 172 0.85 -3.51 -23.25
N HIS A 173 1.78 -2.74 -23.84
CA HIS A 173 1.46 -1.55 -24.63
C HIS A 173 0.49 -1.81 -25.80
N LEU A 174 0.36 -3.07 -26.24
CA LEU A 174 -0.59 -3.45 -27.28
C LEU A 174 -1.92 -3.98 -26.73
N SER A 175 -2.08 -4.01 -25.41
CA SER A 175 -3.25 -4.56 -24.73
C SER A 175 -4.56 -4.04 -25.30
N LYS A 176 -5.52 -4.95 -25.41
CA LYS A 176 -6.91 -4.64 -25.73
C LYS A 176 -7.74 -4.38 -24.48
N ASP A 177 -7.20 -4.49 -23.28
CA ASP A 177 -7.97 -4.28 -22.05
C ASP A 177 -8.20 -2.78 -21.78
N PRO A 178 -9.20 -2.39 -20.98
CA PRO A 178 -9.31 -1.02 -20.50
C PRO A 178 -8.03 -0.54 -19.81
N PHE A 179 -7.70 0.75 -19.85
CA PHE A 179 -6.50 1.28 -19.20
C PHE A 179 -6.66 1.26 -17.67
N PRO A 180 -5.79 0.57 -16.91
CA PRO A 180 -5.91 0.46 -15.47
C PRO A 180 -5.39 1.71 -14.75
N ILE A 181 -6.17 2.21 -13.81
CA ILE A 181 -5.76 3.30 -12.90
C ILE A 181 -5.97 2.86 -11.45
N TYR A 182 -4.85 2.61 -10.75
CA TYR A 182 -4.82 2.34 -9.33
C TYR A 182 -4.72 3.66 -8.57
N THR A 183 -5.35 3.75 -7.39
CA THR A 183 -5.41 5.00 -6.65
C THR A 183 -5.09 4.82 -5.18
N VAL A 184 -4.39 5.81 -4.63
CA VAL A 184 -4.02 5.95 -3.22
C VAL A 184 -4.14 7.43 -2.82
N ILE A 185 -3.99 7.73 -1.54
CA ILE A 185 -3.92 9.11 -1.05
C ILE A 185 -2.61 9.36 -0.33
N ASP A 186 -2.09 10.57 -0.45
CA ASP A 186 -0.99 11.06 0.35
C ASP A 186 -1.49 11.51 1.73
N LYS A 187 -1.01 10.83 2.76
CA LYS A 187 -1.44 11.02 4.15
C LYS A 187 -1.01 12.37 4.72
N GLN A 188 0.21 12.82 4.45
CA GLN A 188 0.69 14.12 4.92
C GLN A 188 -0.06 15.25 4.22
N TYR A 189 -0.30 15.12 2.91
CA TYR A 189 -1.00 16.15 2.14
C TYR A 189 -2.44 16.34 2.65
N LYS A 190 -3.13 15.22 2.92
CA LYS A 190 -4.46 15.21 3.56
C LYS A 190 -4.50 15.92 4.91
N GLN A 191 -3.40 15.91 5.66
CA GLN A 191 -3.30 16.53 6.99
C GLN A 191 -2.89 18.00 6.95
N GLU A 192 -2.01 18.37 6.02
CA GLU A 192 -1.39 19.70 5.93
C GLU A 192 -2.31 20.72 5.24
N GLU A 193 -3.04 20.31 4.21
CA GLU A 193 -3.84 21.24 3.40
C GLU A 193 -5.33 21.03 3.60
N LYS A 194 -5.98 21.92 4.36
CA LYS A 194 -7.45 21.95 4.53
C LYS A 194 -8.25 22.05 3.21
N ARG A 195 -7.59 22.26 2.07
CA ARG A 195 -8.18 22.44 0.72
C ARG A 195 -7.39 21.75 -0.41
N GLY A 196 -6.35 20.96 -0.09
CA GLY A 196 -5.57 20.26 -1.10
C GLY A 196 -6.24 18.97 -1.55
N ASP A 197 -5.99 18.54 -2.77
CA ASP A 197 -6.34 17.22 -3.30
C ASP A 197 -5.20 16.21 -3.03
N PRO A 198 -5.33 15.28 -2.05
CA PRO A 198 -4.29 14.31 -1.73
C PRO A 198 -4.30 13.09 -2.65
N TRP A 199 -5.11 13.07 -3.71
CA TRP A 199 -5.20 11.94 -4.61
C TRP A 199 -3.89 11.72 -5.36
N PHE A 200 -3.54 10.45 -5.43
CA PHE A 200 -2.35 9.96 -6.11
C PHE A 200 -2.74 8.77 -6.97
N GLU A 201 -2.42 8.85 -8.25
CA GLU A 201 -2.72 7.79 -9.21
C GLU A 201 -1.46 7.02 -9.57
N ILE A 202 -1.63 5.73 -9.81
CA ILE A 202 -0.59 4.80 -10.24
C ILE A 202 -1.14 4.07 -11.47
N THR A 203 -0.48 4.29 -12.60
CA THR A 203 -0.82 3.69 -13.89
C THR A 203 0.35 2.84 -14.37
N PRO A 204 0.23 2.06 -15.45
CA PRO A 204 1.38 1.37 -16.02
C PRO A 204 2.50 2.27 -16.53
N TYR A 205 2.22 3.56 -16.79
CA TYR A 205 3.21 4.48 -17.36
C TYR A 205 3.79 5.42 -16.31
N GLU A 206 2.95 6.00 -15.48
CA GLU A 206 3.37 6.98 -14.48
C GLU A 206 2.57 6.89 -13.19
N ALA A 207 3.19 7.41 -12.13
CA ALA A 207 2.63 7.56 -10.81
C ALA A 207 2.77 9.01 -10.36
N GLY A 208 1.71 9.61 -9.81
CA GLY A 208 1.77 11.03 -9.47
C GLY A 208 0.48 11.66 -8.99
N TYR A 209 0.57 12.97 -8.79
CA TYR A 209 -0.52 13.82 -8.33
C TYR A 209 -1.23 14.43 -9.54
N SER A 210 -2.48 14.03 -9.75
CA SER A 210 -3.31 14.50 -10.86
C SER A 210 -3.51 16.01 -10.84
N LEU A 211 -3.88 16.58 -9.68
CA LEU A 211 -4.20 17.99 -9.55
C LEU A 211 -2.97 18.89 -9.76
N THR A 212 -1.80 18.52 -9.22
CA THR A 212 -0.58 19.33 -9.40
C THR A 212 0.11 19.04 -10.73
N GLY A 213 -0.29 18.00 -11.45
CA GLY A 213 0.32 17.58 -12.70
C GLY A 213 1.74 17.04 -12.52
N ALA A 214 2.07 16.48 -11.34
CA ALA A 214 3.42 16.07 -11.02
C ALA A 214 3.54 14.55 -11.00
N PHE A 215 4.35 14.00 -11.90
CA PHE A 215 4.43 12.57 -12.17
C PHE A 215 5.87 12.09 -12.31
N VAL A 216 6.06 10.82 -12.04
CA VAL A 216 7.29 10.07 -12.31
C VAL A 216 6.93 8.74 -12.97
N ASP A 217 7.85 8.14 -13.73
CA ASP A 217 7.65 6.79 -14.26
C ASP A 217 7.30 5.82 -13.13
N THR A 218 6.34 4.91 -13.36
CA THR A 218 5.84 4.00 -12.31
C THR A 218 6.93 3.13 -11.71
N SER A 219 7.86 2.65 -12.53
CA SER A 219 9.04 1.88 -12.08
C SER A 219 10.01 2.69 -11.21
N SER A 220 9.86 4.00 -11.18
CA SER A 220 10.67 4.92 -10.39
C SER A 220 9.96 5.37 -9.11
N PHE A 221 8.66 5.09 -8.97
CA PHE A 221 7.92 5.46 -7.77
C PHE A 221 8.47 4.69 -6.55
N GLY A 222 8.79 5.42 -5.48
CA GLY A 222 9.49 4.89 -4.31
C GLY A 222 11.00 5.09 -4.35
N SER A 223 11.60 5.49 -5.48
CA SER A 223 13.03 5.81 -5.58
C SER A 223 13.38 7.17 -4.96
N GLN A 224 14.64 7.36 -4.57
CA GLN A 224 15.11 8.63 -4.00
C GLN A 224 15.37 9.65 -5.11
N PHE A 225 14.86 10.87 -4.96
CA PHE A 225 15.07 11.99 -5.89
C PHE A 225 15.63 13.20 -5.16
N HIS A 226 16.26 14.08 -5.92
CA HIS A 226 16.64 15.40 -5.44
C HIS A 226 16.56 16.40 -6.59
N ASN A 227 15.74 17.44 -6.42
CA ASN A 227 15.55 18.51 -7.41
C ASN A 227 15.19 17.95 -8.81
N GLY A 228 14.26 17.00 -8.87
CA GLY A 228 13.76 16.40 -10.12
C GLY A 228 14.62 15.28 -10.72
N SER A 229 15.81 15.01 -10.16
CA SER A 229 16.72 13.97 -10.68
C SER A 229 16.80 12.79 -9.72
N LYS A 230 16.75 11.56 -10.24
CA LYS A 230 16.82 10.35 -9.43
C LYS A 230 18.25 10.16 -8.89
N LYS A 231 18.36 9.86 -7.59
CA LYS A 231 19.64 9.65 -6.88
C LYS A 231 19.89 8.19 -6.56
N LYS A 232 18.84 7.45 -6.19
CA LYS A 232 18.92 6.02 -5.91
C LYS A 232 17.66 5.32 -6.39
N GLN A 233 17.81 4.41 -7.35
CA GLN A 233 16.73 3.53 -7.79
C GLN A 233 16.39 2.55 -6.66
N GLN A 234 15.10 2.41 -6.35
CA GLN A 234 14.54 1.34 -5.55
C GLN A 234 13.88 0.31 -6.48
N PRO A 235 13.71 -0.96 -6.07
CA PRO A 235 12.88 -1.90 -6.82
C PRO A 235 11.46 -1.33 -7.02
N GLU A 236 10.88 -1.52 -8.20
CA GLU A 236 9.46 -1.22 -8.41
C GLU A 236 8.62 -2.06 -7.44
N MET A 237 7.47 -1.52 -7.01
CA MET A 237 6.57 -2.30 -6.19
C MET A 237 5.96 -3.47 -6.99
N ASP A 238 5.98 -4.64 -6.37
CA ASP A 238 5.18 -5.75 -6.89
C ASP A 238 3.68 -5.52 -6.66
N MET A 239 2.88 -6.27 -7.41
CA MET A 239 1.44 -6.19 -7.37
C MET A 239 0.85 -6.56 -6.01
N LEU A 240 1.47 -7.48 -5.27
CA LEU A 240 1.03 -7.77 -3.90
C LEU A 240 1.16 -6.52 -3.01
N TYR A 241 2.26 -5.77 -3.12
CA TYR A 241 2.43 -4.51 -2.40
C TYR A 241 1.46 -3.44 -2.88
N LEU A 242 1.23 -3.31 -4.20
CA LEU A 242 0.26 -2.36 -4.74
C LEU A 242 -1.17 -2.66 -4.25
N GLN A 243 -1.58 -3.92 -4.26
CA GLN A 243 -2.86 -4.38 -3.70
C GLN A 243 -2.97 -4.04 -2.20
N ALA A 244 -1.88 -4.16 -1.46
CA ALA A 244 -1.83 -3.81 -0.04
C ALA A 244 -1.89 -2.30 0.20
N LEU A 245 -1.20 -1.51 -0.62
CA LEU A 245 -1.19 -0.07 -0.53
C LEU A 245 -2.58 0.49 -0.84
N CYS A 246 -3.12 0.09 -1.99
CA CYS A 246 -4.46 0.44 -2.43
C CYS A 246 -5.55 -0.14 -1.54
N GLY A 247 -5.29 -1.21 -0.76
CA GLY A 247 -6.25 -1.93 0.08
C GLY A 247 -6.00 -1.81 1.58
N SER A 248 -5.29 -0.77 2.00
CA SER A 248 -5.00 -0.46 3.40
C SER A 248 -6.15 0.25 4.15
N ALA A 249 -7.31 0.47 3.52
CA ALA A 249 -8.45 1.11 4.16
C ALA A 249 -9.19 0.15 5.09
N LEU A 250 -9.44 0.64 6.28
CA LEU A 250 -10.52 0.15 7.13
C LEU A 250 -11.09 1.38 7.88
N ALA A 251 -12.38 1.34 8.23
CA ALA A 251 -13.13 2.52 8.63
C ALA A 251 -12.81 3.07 10.04
N ASP A 252 -12.17 2.28 10.91
CA ASP A 252 -11.86 2.67 12.30
C ASP A 252 -10.38 2.38 12.66
N GLY A 253 -9.56 3.43 12.68
CA GLY A 253 -8.13 3.38 13.05
C GLY A 253 -7.83 2.58 14.33
N LYS A 254 -8.71 2.65 15.34
CA LYS A 254 -8.52 1.95 16.62
C LYS A 254 -8.80 0.46 16.46
N GLU A 255 -9.91 0.09 15.83
CA GLU A 255 -10.26 -1.32 15.62
C GLU A 255 -9.30 -2.00 14.66
N ILE A 256 -8.80 -1.29 13.64
CA ILE A 256 -7.72 -1.79 12.76
C ILE A 256 -6.48 -2.07 13.57
N LYS A 257 -6.09 -1.13 14.44
CA LYS A 257 -4.88 -1.30 15.24
C LYS A 257 -4.99 -2.52 16.15
N LYS A 258 -6.17 -2.78 16.73
CA LYS A 258 -6.42 -4.00 17.51
C LYS A 258 -6.33 -5.25 16.64
N PHE A 259 -7.06 -5.28 15.52
CA PHE A 259 -7.06 -6.39 14.57
C PHE A 259 -5.64 -6.74 14.10
N LEU A 260 -4.85 -5.73 13.72
CA LEU A 260 -3.45 -5.88 13.33
C LEU A 260 -2.61 -6.46 14.46
N LEU A 261 -2.69 -5.89 15.67
CA LEU A 261 -1.92 -6.40 16.81
C LEU A 261 -2.25 -7.87 17.10
N GLU A 262 -3.53 -8.25 17.08
CA GLU A 262 -3.96 -9.64 17.28
C GLU A 262 -3.42 -10.56 16.17
N LYS A 263 -3.55 -10.14 14.91
CA LYS A 263 -3.06 -10.93 13.77
C LYS A 263 -1.54 -11.07 13.79
N ILE A 264 -0.80 -10.03 14.10
CA ILE A 264 0.66 -10.06 14.19
C ILE A 264 1.10 -11.03 15.30
N LYS A 265 0.40 -11.01 16.45
CA LYS A 265 0.67 -11.97 17.54
C LYS A 265 0.43 -13.40 17.08
N GLU A 266 -0.66 -13.66 16.36
CA GLU A 266 -0.95 -14.98 15.78
C GLU A 266 0.17 -15.42 14.82
N PHE A 267 0.59 -14.52 13.92
CA PHE A 267 1.68 -14.73 12.96
C PHE A 267 2.97 -15.18 13.64
N PHE A 268 3.47 -14.39 14.58
CA PHE A 268 4.73 -14.69 15.23
C PHE A 268 4.66 -15.85 16.21
N LYS A 269 3.49 -16.12 16.83
CA LYS A 269 3.29 -17.35 17.62
C LYS A 269 3.39 -18.59 16.74
N HIS A 270 2.77 -18.59 15.56
CA HIS A 270 2.84 -19.73 14.65
C HIS A 270 4.26 -19.94 14.12
N LEU A 271 4.97 -18.85 13.83
CA LEU A 271 6.32 -18.91 13.28
C LEU A 271 7.42 -19.07 14.33
N LEU A 272 7.09 -19.03 15.62
CA LEU A 272 8.07 -19.16 16.71
C LEU A 272 8.98 -20.40 16.54
N PRO A 273 8.51 -21.60 16.19
CA PRO A 273 9.39 -22.76 15.97
C PRO A 273 10.36 -22.57 14.79
N THR A 274 9.88 -21.97 13.70
CA THR A 274 10.69 -21.67 12.50
C THR A 274 11.74 -20.60 12.83
N ILE A 275 11.32 -19.54 13.52
CA ILE A 275 12.18 -18.47 14.01
C ILE A 275 13.24 -19.05 14.93
N GLN A 276 12.88 -19.86 15.92
CA GLN A 276 13.83 -20.53 16.81
C GLN A 276 14.85 -21.36 16.03
N THR A 277 14.42 -22.09 14.99
CA THR A 277 15.32 -22.89 14.15
C THR A 277 16.31 -22.03 13.35
N GLU A 278 15.84 -20.98 12.65
CA GLU A 278 16.74 -20.03 11.95
C GLU A 278 17.72 -19.37 12.94
N MET A 279 17.26 -19.14 14.17
CA MET A 279 18.03 -18.48 15.22
C MET A 279 19.03 -19.38 15.93
N PHE A 280 18.79 -20.68 16.04
CA PHE A 280 19.77 -21.63 16.58
C PHE A 280 21.06 -21.62 15.76
N GLU A 281 20.95 -21.47 14.43
CA GLU A 281 22.11 -21.36 13.53
C GLU A 281 22.86 -20.02 13.69
N GLU A 282 22.15 -18.93 13.99
CA GLU A 282 22.78 -17.63 14.27
C GLU A 282 23.42 -17.56 15.66
N MET A 283 22.74 -18.06 16.70
CA MET A 283 23.24 -18.09 18.08
C MET A 283 24.47 -18.98 18.27
N ARG A 284 24.70 -19.98 17.40
CA ARG A 284 25.98 -20.70 17.35
C ARG A 284 27.18 -19.78 17.13
N LYS A 285 26.98 -18.59 16.53
CA LYS A 285 28.04 -17.61 16.27
C LYS A 285 28.42 -16.80 17.53
N ASP A 286 27.54 -16.68 18.53
CA ASP A 286 27.84 -16.11 19.85
C ASP A 286 27.07 -16.84 20.98
N PRO A 287 27.67 -17.88 21.59
CA PRO A 287 27.06 -18.68 22.65
C PRO A 287 26.80 -17.92 23.96
N LYS A 288 27.30 -16.68 24.11
CA LYS A 288 27.13 -15.85 25.31
C LYS A 288 26.01 -14.81 25.15
N GLY A 289 25.33 -14.79 24.00
CA GLY A 289 24.20 -13.91 23.75
C GLY A 289 23.03 -14.14 24.72
N PRO A 290 22.20 -13.12 24.98
CA PRO A 290 21.03 -13.26 25.83
C PRO A 290 19.99 -14.27 25.27
N PRO A 291 19.19 -14.94 26.12
CA PRO A 291 18.20 -15.92 25.67
C PRO A 291 17.12 -15.28 24.77
N VAL A 292 16.95 -15.85 23.58
CA VAL A 292 16.01 -15.40 22.54
C VAL A 292 14.56 -15.37 23.01
N GLU A 293 14.18 -16.33 23.84
CA GLU A 293 12.84 -16.45 24.40
C GLU A 293 12.49 -15.20 25.22
N LYS A 294 13.48 -14.57 25.87
CA LYS A 294 13.24 -13.35 26.64
C LYS A 294 12.98 -12.16 25.73
N CYS A 295 13.63 -12.07 24.57
CA CYS A 295 13.38 -11.01 23.60
C CYS A 295 11.97 -11.15 23.01
N PHE A 296 11.62 -12.37 22.58
CA PHE A 296 10.28 -12.70 22.12
C PHE A 296 9.22 -12.35 23.17
N GLN A 297 9.46 -12.73 24.44
CA GLN A 297 8.56 -12.38 25.54
C GLN A 297 8.38 -10.86 25.69
N VAL A 298 9.45 -10.06 25.62
CA VAL A 298 9.36 -8.60 25.72
C VAL A 298 8.53 -8.03 24.57
N LEU A 299 8.72 -8.50 23.34
CA LEU A 299 7.95 -8.05 22.18
C LEU A 299 6.48 -8.45 22.28
N MET A 300 6.20 -9.67 22.76
CA MET A 300 4.83 -10.13 23.03
C MET A 300 4.16 -9.28 24.12
N ASP A 301 4.83 -9.04 25.25
CA ASP A 301 4.34 -8.20 26.33
C ASP A 301 4.08 -6.77 25.85
N LEU A 302 4.95 -6.23 24.98
CA LEU A 302 4.78 -4.89 24.41
C LEU A 302 3.53 -4.80 23.51
N MET A 303 3.24 -5.85 22.75
CA MET A 303 2.01 -5.93 21.96
C MET A 303 0.77 -6.06 22.85
N ASP A 304 0.83 -6.88 23.90
CA ASP A 304 -0.24 -7.04 24.88
C ASP A 304 -0.51 -5.75 25.68
N MET A 305 0.55 -5.01 25.99
CA MET A 305 0.47 -3.69 26.58
C MET A 305 -0.26 -2.70 25.67
N ASN A 306 0.11 -2.65 24.38
CA ASN A 306 -0.57 -1.82 23.38
C ASN A 306 -2.05 -2.19 23.24
N LEU A 307 -2.39 -3.48 23.18
CA LEU A 307 -3.77 -3.97 23.15
C LEU A 307 -4.55 -3.57 24.41
N SER A 308 -3.93 -3.65 25.58
CA SER A 308 -4.55 -3.28 26.86
C SER A 308 -4.92 -1.80 26.89
N VAL A 309 -4.00 -0.92 26.48
CA VAL A 309 -4.27 0.53 26.39
C VAL A 309 -5.38 0.84 25.39
N LEU A 310 -5.38 0.19 24.21
CA LEU A 310 -6.47 0.36 23.24
C LEU A 310 -7.83 -0.09 23.81
N ASN A 311 -7.84 -1.10 24.67
CA ASN A 311 -9.03 -1.57 25.34
C ASN A 311 -9.35 -0.82 26.65
N VAL A 312 -8.62 0.27 26.95
CA VAL A 312 -8.79 1.07 28.18
C VAL A 312 -8.65 0.20 29.44
N LYS A 313 -7.71 -0.75 29.40
CA LYS A 313 -7.33 -1.63 30.51
C LYS A 313 -5.95 -1.24 31.05
N ASP A 314 -5.74 -1.49 32.34
CA ASP A 314 -4.48 -1.21 33.02
C ASP A 314 -3.30 -2.01 32.39
N PRO A 315 -2.28 -1.33 31.83
CA PRO A 315 -1.10 -1.97 31.24
C PRO A 315 0.02 -2.30 32.24
N SER A 316 -0.13 -1.98 33.53
CA SER A 316 0.96 -2.02 34.53
C SER A 316 1.65 -3.38 34.66
N ALA A 317 0.91 -4.48 34.56
CA ALA A 317 1.50 -5.83 34.64
C ALA A 317 2.48 -6.11 33.49
N PHE A 318 2.15 -5.67 32.27
CA PHE A 318 3.01 -5.85 31.09
C PHE A 318 4.24 -4.94 31.17
N ASP A 319 4.08 -3.68 31.58
CA ASP A 319 5.20 -2.75 31.81
C ASP A 319 6.19 -3.30 32.84
N GLN A 320 5.70 -3.83 33.96
CA GLN A 320 6.55 -4.47 34.98
C GLN A 320 7.29 -5.70 34.42
N SER A 321 6.60 -6.54 33.63
CA SER A 321 7.20 -7.71 32.98
C SER A 321 8.32 -7.32 32.02
N ILE A 322 8.07 -6.33 31.15
CA ILE A 322 9.04 -5.78 30.19
C ILE A 322 10.27 -5.28 30.93
N ARG A 323 10.10 -4.38 31.92
CA ARG A 323 11.22 -3.80 32.68
C ARG A 323 12.04 -4.87 33.40
N LYS A 324 11.37 -5.82 34.06
CA LYS A 324 12.03 -6.92 34.77
C LYS A 324 12.87 -7.76 33.82
N THR A 325 12.34 -8.08 32.65
CA THR A 325 13.03 -8.90 31.64
C THR A 325 14.19 -8.15 31.02
N LEU A 326 13.99 -6.91 30.60
CA LEU A 326 15.05 -6.05 30.10
C LEU A 326 16.16 -5.81 31.14
N LYS A 327 15.85 -5.79 32.45
CA LYS A 327 16.86 -5.52 33.50
C LYS A 327 17.76 -6.73 33.68
N LYS A 328 17.17 -7.92 33.56
CA LYS A 328 17.92 -9.19 33.53
C LYS A 328 18.81 -9.29 32.30
N LEU A 329 18.33 -8.82 31.15
CA LEU A 329 19.13 -8.78 29.91
C LEU A 329 20.28 -7.78 30.02
N GLY A 330 20.03 -6.59 30.58
CA GLY A 330 21.00 -5.51 30.73
C GLY A 330 22.00 -5.63 31.88
N GLY A 331 22.10 -6.79 32.54
CA GLY A 331 23.01 -6.99 33.69
C GLY A 331 22.75 -6.05 34.87
N GLY A 332 21.50 -5.57 35.04
CA GLY A 332 21.12 -4.68 36.14
C GLY A 332 21.33 -3.18 35.90
N LYS A 333 21.83 -2.74 34.74
CA LYS A 333 21.95 -1.31 34.39
C LYS A 333 20.58 -0.62 34.28
N HIS A 334 20.52 0.68 34.61
CA HIS A 334 19.30 1.49 34.52
C HIS A 334 18.76 1.54 33.08
N GLN A 335 17.45 1.40 32.94
CA GLN A 335 16.74 1.51 31.66
C GLN A 335 16.20 2.92 31.50
N LEU A 336 16.42 3.50 30.32
CA LEU A 336 15.71 4.70 29.87
C LEU A 336 14.37 4.27 29.27
N ILE A 337 13.44 3.81 30.11
CA ILE A 337 12.04 3.56 29.71
C ILE A 337 11.17 4.45 30.58
N PHE A 338 10.41 5.36 29.96
CA PHE A 338 9.53 6.29 30.68
C PHE A 338 8.58 5.57 31.65
N PRO A 339 8.42 6.01 32.91
CA PRO A 339 7.60 5.33 33.92
C PRO A 339 6.09 5.43 33.64
N ILE A 340 5.36 4.37 33.97
CA ILE A 340 3.90 4.25 33.74
C ILE A 340 3.05 5.06 34.72
N GLU A 341 3.60 5.49 35.86
CA GLU A 341 2.90 6.20 36.94
C GLU A 341 2.19 7.50 36.51
N LYS A 342 2.44 7.96 35.28
CA LYS A 342 1.82 9.15 34.66
C LYS A 342 0.81 8.84 33.55
N LEU A 343 0.48 7.56 33.28
CA LEU A 343 -0.40 7.19 32.19
C LEU A 343 -1.88 7.38 32.55
N ASN A 344 -2.44 8.52 32.17
CA ASN A 344 -3.89 8.75 32.24
C ASN A 344 -4.59 8.10 31.04
N LEU A 345 -5.24 6.95 31.25
CA LEU A 345 -5.99 6.24 30.18
C LEU A 345 -7.25 6.98 29.71
N ALA A 346 -7.77 7.93 30.50
CA ALA A 346 -8.88 8.76 30.08
C ALA A 346 -8.45 9.81 29.02
N ASP A 347 -7.18 10.22 29.05
CA ASP A 347 -6.60 11.08 28.04
C ASP A 347 -6.02 10.24 26.89
N LYS A 348 -6.82 10.07 25.83
CA LYS A 348 -6.45 9.28 24.65
C LYS A 348 -5.20 9.81 23.95
N GLN A 349 -4.96 11.12 23.93
CA GLN A 349 -3.81 11.71 23.26
C GLN A 349 -2.54 11.47 24.07
N ALA A 350 -2.58 11.73 25.38
CA ALA A 350 -1.47 11.44 26.27
C ALA A 350 -1.13 9.95 26.28
N ALA A 351 -2.14 9.07 26.32
CA ALA A 351 -1.93 7.63 26.27
C ALA A 351 -1.29 7.19 24.95
N LYS A 352 -1.71 7.76 23.81
CA LYS A 352 -1.09 7.49 22.50
C LYS A 352 0.36 7.93 22.45
N LEU A 353 0.68 9.14 22.95
CA LEU A 353 2.04 9.67 22.97
C LEU A 353 2.96 8.82 23.88
N TYR A 354 2.46 8.46 25.07
CA TYR A 354 3.17 7.56 25.97
C TYR A 354 3.46 6.22 25.32
N MET A 355 2.46 5.56 24.73
CA MET A 355 2.65 4.26 24.09
C MET A 355 3.63 4.32 22.93
N LYS A 356 3.65 5.44 22.19
CA LYS A 356 4.63 5.69 21.14
C LYS A 356 6.04 5.72 21.72
N GLN A 357 6.30 6.60 22.69
CA GLN A 357 7.62 6.74 23.33
C GLN A 357 8.07 5.43 23.98
N HIS A 358 7.19 4.78 24.75
CA HIS A 358 7.49 3.52 25.42
C HIS A 358 7.86 2.41 24.41
N THR A 359 7.16 2.34 23.29
CA THR A 359 7.48 1.39 22.21
C THR A 359 8.87 1.68 21.62
N GLU A 360 9.19 2.95 21.36
CA GLU A 360 10.52 3.34 20.88
C GLU A 360 11.62 2.96 21.87
N ASP A 361 11.46 3.29 23.15
CA ASP A 361 12.43 2.99 24.21
C ASP A 361 12.72 1.49 24.30
N VAL A 362 11.67 0.65 24.29
CA VAL A 362 11.79 -0.81 24.35
C VAL A 362 12.50 -1.36 23.11
N CYS A 363 12.09 -0.93 21.91
CA CYS A 363 12.73 -1.37 20.67
C CYS A 363 14.20 -0.93 20.58
N ASN A 364 14.53 0.28 21.02
CA ASN A 364 15.90 0.78 21.04
C ASN A 364 16.76 -0.03 22.02
N HIS A 365 16.23 -0.31 23.22
CA HIS A 365 16.93 -1.15 24.18
C HIS A 365 17.19 -2.56 23.64
N LEU A 366 16.19 -3.20 23.03
CA LEU A 366 16.35 -4.53 22.44
C LEU A 366 17.36 -4.55 21.30
N SER A 367 17.40 -3.51 20.46
CA SER A 367 18.33 -3.43 19.32
C SER A 367 19.81 -3.39 19.71
N HIS A 368 20.13 -3.01 20.96
CA HIS A 368 21.50 -3.10 21.49
C HIS A 368 21.95 -4.53 21.77
N TRP A 369 20.99 -5.43 22.02
CA TRP A 369 21.25 -6.82 22.41
C TRP A 369 21.02 -7.81 21.27
N PHE A 370 20.11 -7.47 20.35
CA PHE A 370 19.70 -8.33 19.26
C PHE A 370 19.71 -7.54 17.95
N SER A 371 20.50 -8.01 16.99
CA SER A 371 20.53 -7.49 15.62
C SER A 371 20.46 -8.65 14.63
N PHE A 372 19.31 -9.33 14.62
CA PHE A 372 18.96 -10.38 13.66
C PHE A 372 17.62 -10.06 12.99
N TRP A 373 17.47 -10.48 11.73
CA TRP A 373 16.39 -10.01 10.86
C TRP A 373 14.95 -10.21 11.43
N PRO A 374 14.55 -11.35 12.06
CA PRO A 374 13.19 -11.54 12.58
C PRO A 374 12.88 -10.60 13.74
N PHE A 375 13.89 -10.27 14.57
CA PHE A 375 13.71 -9.26 15.62
C PHE A 375 13.72 -7.86 15.05
N ASN A 376 14.58 -7.58 14.08
CA ASN A 376 14.64 -6.27 13.45
C ASN A 376 13.32 -5.95 12.73
N VAL A 377 12.74 -6.92 12.01
CA VAL A 377 11.42 -6.76 11.38
C VAL A 377 10.32 -6.63 12.43
N TRP A 378 10.33 -7.40 13.53
CA TRP A 378 9.32 -7.25 14.58
C TRP A 378 9.41 -5.89 15.27
N MET A 379 10.61 -5.43 15.63
CA MET A 379 10.82 -4.09 16.18
C MET A 379 10.36 -3.02 15.17
N SER A 380 10.60 -3.22 13.88
CA SER A 380 10.11 -2.34 12.82
C SER A 380 8.59 -2.33 12.73
N ILE A 381 7.93 -3.49 12.86
CA ILE A 381 6.46 -3.60 12.97
C ILE A 381 5.95 -2.84 14.20
N CYS A 382 6.56 -3.02 15.38
CA CYS A 382 6.19 -2.29 16.59
C CYS A 382 6.30 -0.77 16.40
N ARG A 383 7.41 -0.28 15.82
CA ARG A 383 7.61 1.14 15.49
C ARG A 383 6.58 1.63 14.47
N CYS A 384 6.32 0.88 13.40
CA CYS A 384 5.31 1.23 12.40
C CYS A 384 3.91 1.29 13.00
N MET A 385 3.57 0.39 13.94
CA MET A 385 2.31 0.41 14.68
C MET A 385 2.19 1.61 15.64
N ALA A 386 3.27 1.96 16.32
CA ALA A 386 3.32 3.11 17.23
C ALA A 386 3.16 4.44 16.48
N HIS A 387 3.79 4.58 15.31
CA HIS A 387 3.77 5.78 14.49
C HIS A 387 2.67 5.80 13.42
N TRP A 388 2.00 4.66 13.21
CA TRP A 388 1.00 4.44 12.15
C TRP A 388 1.56 4.73 10.75
N ILE A 389 2.69 4.10 10.41
CA ILE A 389 3.42 4.32 9.16
C ILE A 389 2.90 3.36 8.09
N TRP A 390 2.42 3.90 6.97
CA TRP A 390 1.89 3.17 5.82
C TRP A 390 2.53 3.69 4.54
N GLY A 391 2.79 2.80 3.60
CA GLY A 391 3.17 3.16 2.23
C GLY A 391 4.35 4.12 2.14
N ARG A 392 5.32 4.04 3.05
CA ARG A 392 6.38 5.04 3.13
C ARG A 392 7.32 4.91 1.93
N ASN A 393 7.39 5.98 1.16
CA ASN A 393 8.27 6.11 0.00
C ASN A 393 9.08 7.39 0.07
N TYR A 394 10.21 7.44 -0.65
CA TYR A 394 10.89 8.70 -0.91
C TYR A 394 9.97 9.64 -1.70
N ASN A 395 10.09 10.92 -1.41
CA ASN A 395 9.35 11.97 -2.09
C ASN A 395 10.05 12.33 -3.41
N PHE A 396 9.47 11.97 -4.55
CA PHE A 396 10.07 12.30 -5.85
C PHE A 396 10.11 13.81 -6.13
N LEU A 397 9.35 14.61 -5.37
CA LEU A 397 9.31 16.07 -5.45
C LEU A 397 10.32 16.77 -4.52
N GLN A 398 11.16 16.01 -3.81
CA GLN A 398 12.07 16.57 -2.80
C GLN A 398 12.95 17.68 -3.39
N ASN A 399 12.88 18.87 -2.77
CA ASN A 399 13.65 20.07 -3.13
C ASN A 399 13.44 20.57 -4.57
N MET A 400 12.31 20.27 -5.22
CA MET A 400 11.97 20.87 -6.50
C MET A 400 11.53 22.34 -6.36
N ASN A 401 12.02 23.21 -7.25
CA ASN A 401 11.77 24.65 -7.23
C ASN A 401 10.58 25.13 -8.12
N ASP A 402 9.84 24.22 -8.76
CA ASP A 402 8.78 24.58 -9.71
C ASP A 402 7.43 24.90 -9.03
N LYS A 403 6.99 26.16 -9.20
CA LYS A 403 5.67 26.80 -8.94
C LYS A 403 4.93 26.57 -7.59
N ALA A 404 4.12 27.58 -7.26
CA ALA A 404 3.44 27.84 -5.98
C ALA A 404 2.53 26.73 -5.39
N ALA A 405 2.22 25.65 -6.14
CA ALA A 405 1.39 24.54 -5.66
C ALA A 405 2.18 23.42 -4.95
N LEU A 406 3.52 23.48 -4.97
CA LEU A 406 4.41 22.39 -4.49
C LEU A 406 5.18 22.73 -3.20
N SER A 407 5.02 23.95 -2.65
CA SER A 407 5.91 24.48 -1.60
C SER A 407 5.83 23.78 -0.24
N THR A 408 4.79 22.98 -0.01
CA THR A 408 4.65 22.17 1.22
C THR A 408 5.09 20.73 0.96
N ILE A 409 4.71 20.15 -0.19
CA ILE A 409 5.03 18.77 -0.56
C ILE A 409 6.54 18.56 -0.68
N ASN A 410 7.27 19.51 -1.29
CA ASN A 410 8.69 19.33 -1.65
C ASN A 410 9.68 19.33 -0.47
N LYS A 411 9.22 19.64 0.76
CA LYS A 411 10.10 19.83 1.93
C LYS A 411 10.46 18.51 2.63
N SER A 412 9.56 17.52 2.63
CA SER A 412 9.82 16.25 3.30
C SER A 412 10.61 15.31 2.39
N GLU A 413 11.55 14.56 2.97
CA GLU A 413 12.29 13.51 2.25
C GLU A 413 11.40 12.32 1.89
N THR A 414 10.40 12.04 2.72
CA THR A 414 9.49 10.89 2.56
C THR A 414 8.04 11.33 2.58
N ARG A 415 7.18 10.50 1.97
CA ARG A 415 5.72 10.59 1.98
C ARG A 415 5.14 9.23 2.36
N ASP A 416 4.01 9.25 3.06
CA ASP A 416 3.27 8.06 3.47
C ASP A 416 1.97 8.01 2.64
N TYR A 417 1.70 6.86 2.02
CA TYR A 417 0.52 6.64 1.20
C TYR A 417 -0.40 5.59 1.82
N GLU A 418 -1.71 5.79 1.67
CA GLU A 418 -2.74 4.87 2.16
C GLU A 418 -3.89 4.76 1.16
N ASP A 419 -4.79 3.79 1.37
CA ASP A 419 -5.93 3.51 0.50
C ASP A 419 -6.83 4.74 0.29
N ALA A 420 -7.08 5.07 -0.97
CA ALA A 420 -7.89 6.22 -1.34
C ALA A 420 -9.37 6.07 -0.92
N GLY A 421 -9.84 4.85 -0.68
CA GLY A 421 -11.15 4.57 -0.12
C GLY A 421 -11.39 5.20 1.26
N LEU A 422 -10.32 5.56 1.99
CA LEU A 422 -10.40 6.33 3.25
C LEU A 422 -10.78 7.80 3.06
N LEU A 423 -10.67 8.32 1.84
CA LEU A 423 -11.08 9.68 1.49
C LEU A 423 -12.44 9.66 0.79
N LEU A 424 -12.56 8.83 -0.24
CA LEU A 424 -13.80 8.62 -0.97
C LEU A 424 -13.79 7.19 -1.50
N ASN A 425 -14.81 6.41 -1.19
CA ASN A 425 -14.85 4.99 -1.51
C ASN A 425 -15.06 4.69 -3.01
N SER A 426 -14.82 5.63 -3.92
CA SER A 426 -14.82 5.42 -5.37
C SER A 426 -13.81 6.37 -6.04
N PRO A 427 -13.03 5.92 -7.05
CA PRO A 427 -11.94 6.69 -7.66
C PRO A 427 -12.42 7.74 -8.67
N PHE A 428 -13.31 8.65 -8.27
CA PHE A 428 -13.77 9.70 -9.18
C PHE A 428 -12.65 10.64 -9.61
N PHE A 429 -11.77 11.03 -8.70
CA PHE A 429 -10.75 12.05 -8.97
C PHE A 429 -9.72 11.63 -10.00
N SER A 430 -9.43 10.32 -10.13
CA SER A 430 -8.53 9.84 -11.17
C SER A 430 -9.13 10.12 -12.56
N VAL A 431 -10.43 9.92 -12.75
CA VAL A 431 -11.06 10.04 -14.07
C VAL A 431 -11.64 11.43 -14.38
N LEU A 432 -11.79 12.29 -13.37
CA LEU A 432 -12.30 13.66 -13.52
C LEU A 432 -11.26 14.67 -14.04
N ARG A 433 -10.04 14.23 -14.34
CA ARG A 433 -9.03 15.07 -15.02
C ARG A 433 -9.60 15.53 -16.36
N LYS A 434 -9.62 16.85 -16.57
CA LYS A 434 -10.13 17.45 -17.82
C LYS A 434 -9.42 16.87 -19.05
N GLU A 435 -8.13 16.56 -18.90
CA GLU A 435 -7.27 16.09 -19.98
C GLU A 435 -7.57 14.65 -20.42
N ARG A 436 -8.30 13.84 -19.63
CA ARG A 436 -8.80 12.53 -20.06
C ARG A 436 -10.09 12.62 -20.88
N ASN A 437 -10.74 13.79 -20.89
CA ASN A 437 -11.96 14.06 -21.64
C ASN A 437 -13.04 12.97 -21.48
N ILE A 438 -13.32 12.56 -20.24
CA ILE A 438 -14.30 11.51 -19.95
C ILE A 438 -15.73 12.04 -20.16
N ASP A 439 -16.52 11.35 -20.97
CA ASP A 439 -17.91 11.70 -21.28
C ASP A 439 -18.91 10.99 -20.35
N LEU A 440 -18.59 9.75 -19.96
CA LEU A 440 -19.46 8.93 -19.11
C LEU A 440 -18.64 8.21 -18.03
N ILE A 441 -19.09 8.33 -16.79
CA ILE A 441 -18.56 7.59 -15.65
C ILE A 441 -19.62 6.59 -15.18
N ILE A 442 -19.25 5.31 -15.14
CA ILE A 442 -20.04 4.25 -14.52
C ILE A 442 -19.34 3.89 -13.21
N SER A 443 -19.92 4.27 -12.07
CA SER A 443 -19.36 3.95 -10.75
C SER A 443 -20.12 2.80 -10.12
N LEU A 444 -19.45 1.66 -9.95
CA LEU A 444 -19.99 0.49 -9.28
C LEU A 444 -19.71 0.59 -7.78
N ASP A 445 -20.76 0.56 -6.99
CA ASP A 445 -20.65 0.61 -5.53
C ASP A 445 -20.82 -0.77 -4.88
N PHE A 446 -19.83 -1.11 -4.06
CA PHE A 446 -19.67 -2.33 -3.29
C PHE A 446 -19.52 -2.01 -1.79
N SER A 447 -19.84 -0.78 -1.38
CA SER A 447 -19.85 -0.34 0.01
C SER A 447 -20.74 -1.22 0.88
N LYS A 448 -20.44 -1.26 2.19
CA LYS A 448 -21.28 -2.01 3.16
C LYS A 448 -22.62 -1.28 3.41
N SER A 449 -22.61 0.05 3.26
CA SER A 449 -23.73 0.97 3.44
C SER A 449 -23.88 1.84 2.18
N ASP A 450 -24.93 2.65 2.12
CA ASP A 450 -25.18 3.59 1.02
C ASP A 450 -23.95 4.49 0.75
N PRO A 451 -23.57 4.72 -0.52
CA PRO A 451 -22.38 5.49 -0.87
C PRO A 451 -22.51 7.01 -0.64
N PHE A 452 -23.73 7.52 -0.39
CA PHE A 452 -24.01 8.95 -0.23
C PHE A 452 -24.46 9.35 1.19
N THR A 453 -24.37 8.44 2.17
CA THR A 453 -24.73 8.73 3.57
C THR A 453 -23.59 9.26 4.43
#